data_AF-A0A2J8VZ55-F1
#
_entry.id   AF-A0A2J8VZ55-F1
#
_cell.length_a   1.000
_cell.length_b   1.000
_cell.length_c   1.000
_cell.angle_alpha   90.00
_cell.angle_beta   90.00
_cell.angle_gamma   90.00
#
_symmetry.space_group_name_H-M   'P 1'
#
loop_
_entity.id
_entity.type
_entity.pdbx_description
1 polymer ?
#
loop_
_entity_poly.entity_id
_entity_poly.type
_entity_poly.pdbx_seq_one_letter_code
_entity_poly.pdbx_strand_id
1 'polypeptide(L)'
;MTAQSLLQMTLFLLSLLFLVQASASSGAHGRSHREDFRFCSQRNQTHKSSLHYKATQDLRISIENSEEALTVHAPFPAAHPASRSFPDPRGLYHFCLYWNRHA
;
A
#
# COMPACT_ATOMS: atom_id res chain seq x y z
N MET A 1 16.89 -36.24 -40.55
CA MET A 1 16.39 -36.02 -39.17
C MET A 1 15.07 -36.75 -39.04
N THR A 2 14.95 -37.68 -38.09
CA THR A 2 13.75 -38.53 -37.98
C THR A 2 12.57 -37.68 -37.51
N ALA A 3 11.34 -38.01 -37.94
CA ALA A 3 10.13 -37.30 -37.49
C ALA A 3 10.04 -37.23 -35.95
N GLN A 4 10.59 -38.25 -35.28
CA GLN A 4 10.73 -38.34 -33.83
C GLN A 4 11.66 -37.27 -33.24
N SER A 5 12.77 -36.92 -33.91
CA SER A 5 13.66 -35.85 -33.44
C SER A 5 13.02 -34.46 -33.56
N LEU A 6 12.19 -34.25 -34.60
CA LEU A 6 11.42 -33.02 -34.79
C LEU A 6 10.31 -32.86 -33.73
N LEU A 7 9.62 -33.95 -33.41
CA LEU A 7 8.61 -33.97 -32.34
C LEU A 7 9.24 -33.66 -30.97
N GLN A 8 10.42 -34.23 -30.69
CA GLN A 8 11.10 -34.02 -29.41
C GLN A 8 11.63 -32.59 -29.26
N MET A 9 12.17 -32.00 -30.34
CA MET A 9 12.56 -30.59 -30.34
C MET A 9 11.37 -29.64 -30.18
N THR A 10 10.24 -29.92 -30.84
CA THR A 10 9.04 -29.07 -30.71
C THR A 10 8.46 -29.12 -29.30
N LEU A 11 8.38 -30.30 -28.68
CA LEU A 11 7.97 -30.45 -27.28
C LEU A 11 8.91 -29.73 -26.31
N PHE A 12 10.22 -29.77 -26.56
CA PHE A 12 11.21 -29.07 -25.77
C PHE A 12 11.11 -27.54 -25.92
N LEU A 13 10.87 -27.04 -27.12
CA LEU A 13 10.64 -25.62 -27.37
C LEU A 13 9.35 -25.14 -26.71
N LEU A 14 8.28 -25.94 -26.77
CA LEU A 14 7.02 -25.67 -26.07
C LEU A 14 7.21 -25.61 -24.55
N SER A 15 7.95 -26.55 -23.95
CA SER A 15 8.22 -26.53 -22.51
C SER A 15 9.06 -25.33 -22.08
N LEU A 16 10.05 -24.92 -22.89
CA LEU A 16 10.79 -23.67 -22.66
C LEU A 16 9.88 -22.43 -22.71
N LEU A 17 8.97 -22.36 -23.68
CA LEU A 17 8.03 -21.24 -23.80
C LEU A 17 7.11 -21.15 -22.57
N PHE A 18 6.59 -22.29 -22.09
CA PHE A 18 5.79 -22.33 -20.87
C PHE A 18 6.57 -21.91 -19.61
N LEU A 19 7.86 -22.29 -19.50
CA LEU A 19 8.74 -21.86 -18.40
C LEU A 19 9.02 -20.35 -18.42
N VAL A 20 9.21 -19.76 -19.60
CA VAL A 20 9.43 -18.31 -19.77
C VAL A 20 8.14 -17.52 -19.51
N GLN A 21 6.98 -18.05 -19.89
CA GLN A 21 5.69 -17.44 -19.53
C GLN A 21 5.41 -17.53 -18.02
N ALA A 22 5.78 -18.65 -17.38
CA ALA A 22 5.66 -18.79 -15.93
C ALA A 22 6.55 -17.77 -15.20
N SER A 23 7.80 -17.57 -15.63
CA SER A 23 8.70 -16.58 -15.01
C SER A 23 8.34 -15.13 -15.36
N ALA A 24 7.76 -14.86 -16.53
CA ALA A 24 7.20 -13.55 -16.87
C ALA A 24 5.85 -13.28 -16.15
N SER A 25 5.12 -14.33 -15.79
CA SER A 25 3.89 -14.24 -14.96
C SER A 25 4.17 -14.14 -13.46
N SER A 26 5.43 -14.34 -13.02
CA SER A 26 5.88 -13.99 -11.67
C SER A 26 5.93 -12.47 -11.40
N GLY A 27 5.45 -11.65 -12.35
CA GLY A 27 4.98 -10.28 -12.08
C GLY A 27 3.63 -10.22 -11.33
N ALA A 28 3.06 -11.36 -10.92
CA ALA A 28 1.72 -11.48 -10.35
C ALA A 28 1.49 -10.83 -8.97
N HIS A 29 2.42 -10.06 -8.39
CA HIS A 29 2.13 -9.22 -7.21
C HIS A 29 2.55 -7.74 -7.38
N GLY A 30 2.89 -7.31 -8.60
CA GLY A 30 3.33 -5.94 -8.90
C GLY A 30 2.23 -4.95 -9.32
N ARG A 31 0.96 -5.36 -9.43
CA ARG A 31 -0.16 -4.48 -9.81
C ARG A 31 -0.67 -3.57 -8.67
N SER A 32 0.18 -3.22 -7.71
CA SER A 32 -0.21 -2.39 -6.57
C SER A 32 -0.13 -0.88 -6.87
N HIS A 33 -0.71 -0.42 -7.99
CA HIS A 33 -1.14 0.98 -8.14
C HIS A 33 -2.50 1.17 -7.45
N ARG A 34 -2.61 0.78 -6.18
CA ARG A 34 -3.88 0.88 -5.43
C ARG A 34 -4.06 2.23 -4.76
N GLU A 35 -2.99 2.99 -4.52
CA GLU A 35 -3.07 4.32 -3.93
C GLU A 35 -2.08 5.27 -4.62
N ASP A 36 -2.50 6.52 -4.83
CA ASP A 36 -1.65 7.60 -5.35
C ASP A 36 -0.60 8.05 -4.33
N PHE A 37 -0.88 7.88 -3.04
CA PHE A 37 0.01 8.23 -1.95
C PHE A 37 -0.10 7.19 -0.83
N ARG A 38 1.07 6.78 -0.32
CA ARG A 38 1.20 5.89 0.83
C ARG A 38 2.33 6.40 1.73
N PHE A 39 2.02 6.66 2.99
CA PHE A 39 3.00 6.96 4.03
C PHE A 39 2.84 5.96 5.17
N CYS A 40 3.88 5.20 5.50
CA CYS A 40 3.85 4.23 6.59
C CYS A 40 4.88 4.59 7.65
N SER A 41 4.51 4.38 8.91
CA SER A 41 5.39 4.63 10.05
C SER A 41 4.96 3.84 11.28
N GLN A 42 5.64 4.09 12.38
CA GLN A 42 5.29 3.58 13.69
C GLN A 42 5.05 4.75 14.64
N ARG A 43 4.03 4.62 15.49
CA ARG A 43 3.73 5.56 16.56
C ARG A 43 3.91 4.86 17.90
N ASN A 44 4.76 5.42 18.76
CA ASN A 44 4.84 4.99 20.15
C ASN A 44 3.76 5.71 20.97
N GLN A 45 2.71 4.99 21.37
CA GLN A 45 1.60 5.53 22.14
C GLN A 45 1.88 5.40 23.64
N THR A 46 2.25 6.51 24.28
CA THR A 46 2.59 6.60 25.71
C THR A 46 1.39 6.91 26.60
N HIS A 47 0.31 7.48 26.04
CA HIS A 47 -0.97 7.73 26.75
C HIS A 47 -2.19 7.65 25.81
N LYS A 48 -3.39 7.90 26.35
CA LYS A 48 -4.64 7.88 25.57
C LYS A 48 -4.62 8.96 24.49
N SER A 49 -4.66 8.55 23.23
CA SER A 49 -4.46 9.45 22.11
C SER A 49 -5.58 9.35 21.07
N SER A 50 -5.62 10.29 20.14
CA SER A 50 -6.61 10.36 19.06
C SER A 50 -6.00 10.67 17.70
N LEU A 51 -6.68 10.22 16.65
CA LEU A 51 -6.49 10.68 15.29
C LEU A 51 -7.33 11.94 15.08
N HIS A 52 -6.72 12.98 14.52
CA HIS A 52 -7.41 14.18 14.05
C HIS A 52 -7.11 14.41 12.58
N TYR A 53 -8.14 14.70 11.81
CA TYR A 53 -8.01 15.15 10.42
C TYR A 53 -8.44 16.61 10.31
N LYS A 54 -7.62 17.43 9.66
CA LYS A 54 -7.89 18.84 9.42
C LYS A 54 -7.75 19.13 7.92
N ALA A 55 -8.85 19.49 7.28
CA ALA A 55 -8.78 20.01 5.92
C ALA A 55 -8.03 21.35 5.92
N THR A 56 -7.11 21.53 4.98
CA THR A 56 -6.32 22.76 4.82
C THR A 56 -6.42 23.26 3.38
N GLN A 57 -6.10 24.54 3.14
CA GLN A 57 -5.96 25.07 1.78
C GLN A 57 -4.55 24.86 1.21
N ASP A 58 -3.58 24.47 2.05
CA ASP A 58 -2.23 24.11 1.60
C ASP A 58 -2.26 22.83 0.76
N LEU A 59 -1.59 22.82 -0.39
CA LEU A 59 -1.57 21.71 -1.35
C LEU A 59 -0.61 20.58 -0.92
N ARG A 60 -0.46 20.38 0.40
CA ARG A 60 0.47 19.45 1.01
C ARG A 60 -0.26 18.57 2.01
N ILE A 61 0.18 17.32 2.10
CA ILE A 61 -0.19 16.44 3.21
C ILE A 61 0.87 16.62 4.29
N SER A 62 0.48 17.10 5.47
CA SER A 62 1.36 17.15 6.64
C SER A 62 0.83 16.24 7.75
N ILE A 63 1.77 15.61 8.44
CA ILE A 63 1.50 14.62 9.48
C ILE A 63 2.25 15.09 10.72
N GLU A 64 1.51 15.47 11.74
CA GLU A 64 2.02 15.93 13.02
C GLU A 64 1.72 14.86 14.07
N ASN A 65 2.75 14.42 14.79
CA ASN A 65 2.60 13.42 15.84
C ASN A 65 3.03 14.03 17.17
N SER A 66 2.04 14.37 18.00
CA SER A 66 2.25 14.72 19.40
C SER A 66 1.98 13.51 20.29
N GLU A 67 2.17 13.68 21.59
CA GLU A 67 1.89 12.63 22.57
C GLU A 67 0.37 12.36 22.65
N GLU A 68 -0.44 13.43 22.55
CA GLU A 68 -1.90 13.45 22.64
C GLU A 68 -2.57 13.03 21.35
N ALA A 69 -2.00 13.35 20.19
CA ALA A 69 -2.67 13.15 18.92
C ALA A 69 -1.75 12.88 17.73
N LEU A 70 -2.26 12.08 16.79
CA LEU A 70 -1.79 12.07 15.42
C LEU A 70 -2.71 12.99 14.61
N THR A 71 -2.19 14.13 14.14
CA THR A 71 -2.94 15.10 13.35
C THR A 71 -2.49 15.04 11.90
N VAL A 72 -3.45 14.89 10.99
CA VAL A 72 -3.25 14.82 9.55
C VAL A 72 -3.88 16.06 8.93
N HIS A 73 -3.08 16.86 8.25
CA HIS A 73 -3.58 17.96 7.43
C HIS A 73 -3.47 17.60 5.96
N ALA A 74 -4.53 17.82 5.19
CA ALA A 74 -4.51 17.60 3.75
C ALA A 74 -5.55 18.48 3.03
N PRO A 75 -5.37 18.77 1.72
CA PRO A 75 -6.27 19.61 0.93
C PRO A 75 -7.60 18.96 0.54
N PHE A 76 -7.98 17.86 1.20
CA PHE A 76 -9.17 17.09 0.86
C PHE A 76 -10.25 17.27 1.94
N PRO A 77 -11.55 17.20 1.57
CA PRO A 77 -12.65 17.30 2.54
C PRO A 77 -12.52 16.26 3.66
N ALA A 78 -12.82 16.67 4.90
CA ALA A 78 -12.83 15.78 6.05
C ALA A 78 -14.08 14.89 6.05
N ALA A 79 -13.92 13.59 6.28
CA ALA A 79 -15.03 12.71 6.61
C ALA A 79 -15.59 13.03 8.01
N HIS A 80 -16.87 12.73 8.26
CA HIS A 80 -17.47 12.86 9.59
C HIS A 80 -17.56 11.49 10.30
N PRO A 81 -17.12 11.36 11.57
CA PRO A 81 -16.38 12.36 12.34
C PRO A 81 -14.92 12.49 11.88
N ALA A 82 -14.39 13.73 11.88
CA ALA A 82 -13.00 14.03 11.48
C ALA A 82 -11.97 13.67 12.55
N SER A 83 -12.42 13.21 13.72
CA SER A 83 -11.58 12.77 14.82
C SER A 83 -12.06 11.44 15.38
N ARG A 84 -11.11 10.58 15.77
CA ARG A 84 -11.40 9.27 16.36
C ARG A 84 -10.37 8.94 17.43
N SER A 85 -10.79 8.36 18.54
CA SER A 85 -9.86 7.86 19.55
C SER A 85 -9.07 6.66 19.03
N PHE A 86 -7.80 6.58 19.40
CA PHE A 86 -7.02 5.36 19.21
C PHE A 86 -7.42 4.28 20.22
N PRO A 87 -7.05 3.01 19.98
CA PRO A 87 -7.22 1.95 20.97
C PRO A 87 -6.58 2.32 22.32
N ASP A 88 -7.21 1.90 23.41
CA ASP A 88 -6.75 2.18 24.78
C ASP A 88 -5.37 1.57 25.13
N PRO A 89 -4.96 0.39 24.63
CA PRO A 89 -3.65 -0.18 24.96
C PRO A 89 -2.51 0.75 24.54
N ARG A 90 -1.51 0.88 25.41
CA ARG A 90 -0.27 1.61 25.10
C ARG A 90 0.70 0.70 24.33
N GLY A 91 1.60 1.31 23.59
CA GLY A 91 2.67 0.58 22.89
C GLY A 91 2.94 1.11 21.49
N LEU A 92 3.70 0.33 20.73
CA LEU A 92 4.10 0.68 19.37
C LEU A 92 3.05 0.24 18.36
N TYR A 93 2.45 1.21 17.68
CA TYR A 93 1.47 0.99 16.63
C TYR A 93 2.07 1.24 15.26
N HIS A 94 1.96 0.26 14.36
CA HIS A 94 2.23 0.45 12.95
C HIS A 94 1.02 1.10 12.27
N PHE A 95 1.24 2.12 11.46
CA PHE A 95 0.17 2.74 10.68
C PHE A 95 0.64 3.09 9.27
N CYS A 96 -0.32 3.15 8.36
CA CYS A 96 -0.13 3.70 7.04
C CYS A 96 -1.28 4.67 6.71
N LEU A 97 -0.94 5.83 6.17
CA LEU A 97 -1.88 6.73 5.50
C LEU A 97 -1.90 6.42 4.02
N TYR A 98 -3.11 6.39 3.48
CA TYR A 98 -3.37 6.10 2.08
C TYR A 98 -4.22 7.23 1.50
N TRP A 99 -3.91 7.60 0.26
CA TRP A 99 -4.79 8.45 -0.54
C TRP A 99 -4.85 7.92 -1.97
N ASN A 100 -6.04 7.91 -2.53
CA ASN A 100 -6.31 7.50 -3.89
C ASN A 100 -7.34 8.48 -4.47
N ARG A 101 -7.02 9.09 -5.61
CA ARG A 101 -7.90 10.07 -6.28
C ARG A 101 -9.15 9.43 -6.91
N HIS A 102 -9.14 8.11 -7.07
CA HIS A 102 -10.14 7.31 -7.76
C HIS A 102 -10.89 6.34 -6.83
N ALA A 103 -10.62 6.36 -5.52
CA ALA A 103 -11.27 5.49 -4.54
C ALA A 103 -12.67 5.99 -4.13
#